data_AF-A0A6I0EAY6-F1
#
_entry.id   AF-A0A6I0EAY6-F1
#
_cell.length_a   1.000
_cell.length_b   1.000
_cell.length_c   1.000
_cell.angle_alpha   90.00
_cell.angle_beta   90.00
_cell.angle_gamma   90.00
#
_symmetry.space_group_name_H-M   'P 1'
#
loop_
_entity.id
_entity.type
_entity.pdbx_description
1 polymer ?
#
loop_
_entity_poly.entity_id
_entity_poly.type
_entity_poly.pdbx_seq_one_letter_code
_entity_poly.pdbx_strand_id
1 'polypeptide(L)'
;MTTSQTQLDQALSEPQINKFWLGYFQEGFREEVHQQLLEIFETLKKSSGWTRSDLARKIGRRPEQVTRWLSAPTNLEIDTISDMALGMRVVPRLRFEPVKDSISDGKPNLTNPVADFVAASTASQTVLMKPTPTAATSYEILSRSEAA
;
A
#
# COMPACT_ATOMS: atom_id res chain seq x y z
N MET A 1 -6.59 -5.30 -5.48
CA MET A 1 -5.53 -4.80 -6.38
C MET A 1 -4.27 -4.61 -5.54
N THR A 2 -3.17 -5.31 -5.81
CA THR A 2 -1.93 -5.15 -5.03
C THR A 2 -1.25 -3.85 -5.46
N THR A 3 -1.13 -2.88 -4.56
CA THR A 3 -0.35 -1.67 -4.85
C THR A 3 1.11 -2.06 -5.08
N SER A 4 1.68 -1.64 -6.19
CA SER A 4 3.10 -1.88 -6.47
C SER A 4 3.96 -1.02 -5.55
N GLN A 5 5.00 -1.60 -4.94
CA GLN A 5 5.97 -0.88 -4.11
C GLN A 5 6.52 0.36 -4.84
N THR A 6 6.81 0.24 -6.13
CA THR A 6 7.31 1.33 -6.96
C THR A 6 6.34 2.51 -7.02
N GLN A 7 5.03 2.26 -7.02
CA GLN A 7 4.00 3.30 -7.04
C GLN A 7 3.87 4.01 -5.70
N LEU A 8 4.04 3.27 -4.60
CA LEU A 8 4.05 3.83 -3.26
C LEU A 8 5.28 4.73 -3.03
N ASP A 9 6.47 4.26 -3.42
CA ASP A 9 7.70 5.04 -3.31
C ASP A 9 7.63 6.31 -4.15
N GLN A 10 7.08 6.21 -5.37
CA GLN A 10 6.89 7.38 -6.24
C GLN A 10 5.93 8.39 -5.61
N ALA A 11 4.79 7.95 -5.07
CA ALA A 11 3.83 8.84 -4.42
C ALA A 11 4.40 9.58 -3.21
N LEU A 12 5.25 8.90 -2.42
CA LEU A 12 5.87 9.46 -1.22
C LEU A 12 7.11 10.33 -1.51
N SER A 13 7.72 10.17 -2.69
CA SER A 13 8.84 11.02 -3.12
C SER A 13 8.42 12.43 -3.51
N GLU A 14 7.13 12.63 -3.83
CA GLU A 14 6.59 13.93 -4.18
C GLU A 14 6.51 14.85 -2.95
N PRO A 15 6.86 16.15 -3.06
CA PRO A 15 6.81 17.08 -1.92
C PRO A 15 5.39 17.29 -1.39
N GLN A 16 4.38 17.07 -2.24
CA GLN A 16 2.97 17.03 -1.90
C GLN A 16 2.32 15.91 -2.68
N ILE A 17 1.51 15.08 -2.01
CA ILE A 17 0.80 13.98 -2.65
C ILE A 17 -0.20 14.54 -3.65
N ASN A 18 0.03 14.27 -4.94
CA ASN A 18 -0.87 14.67 -6.01
C ASN A 18 -2.25 13.97 -5.89
N LYS A 19 -3.30 14.66 -6.34
CA LYS A 19 -4.67 14.13 -6.47
C LYS A 19 -4.73 12.79 -7.22
N PHE A 20 -3.84 12.59 -8.20
CA PHE A 20 -3.71 11.30 -8.90
C PHE A 20 -3.44 10.15 -7.91
N TRP A 21 -2.42 10.29 -7.07
CA TRP A 21 -2.07 9.29 -6.06
C TRP A 21 -3.17 9.11 -5.03
N LEU A 22 -3.77 10.20 -4.54
CA LEU A 22 -4.91 10.11 -3.63
C LEU A 22 -6.05 9.28 -4.24
N GLY A 23 -6.41 9.52 -5.50
CA GLY A 23 -7.44 8.74 -6.19
C GLY A 23 -7.05 7.27 -6.32
N TYR A 24 -5.80 6.99 -6.73
CA TYR A 24 -5.29 5.63 -6.88
C TYR A 24 -5.40 4.82 -5.57
N PHE A 25 -4.91 5.37 -4.45
CA PHE A 25 -4.96 4.68 -3.16
C PHE A 25 -6.39 4.57 -2.60
N GLN A 26 -7.24 5.57 -2.83
CA GLN A 26 -8.64 5.52 -2.44
C GLN A 26 -9.42 4.43 -3.17
N GLU A 27 -9.20 4.26 -4.48
CA GLU A 27 -9.82 3.16 -5.23
C GLU A 27 -9.30 1.80 -4.77
N GLY A 28 -7.99 1.68 -4.52
CA GLY A 28 -7.39 0.45 -3.99
C GLY A 28 -8.02 0.03 -2.67
N PHE A 29 -8.18 0.98 -1.73
CA PHE A 29 -8.82 0.72 -0.44
C PHE A 29 -10.29 0.34 -0.58
N ARG A 30 -11.05 1.04 -1.45
CA ARG A 30 -12.46 0.70 -1.73
C ARG A 30 -12.60 -0.72 -2.28
N GLU A 31 -11.74 -1.08 -3.21
CA GLU A 31 -11.71 -2.42 -3.81
C GLU A 31 -11.41 -3.48 -2.75
N GLU A 32 -10.40 -3.27 -1.91
CA GLU A 32 -10.03 -4.23 -0.87
C GLU A 32 -11.17 -4.48 0.13
N VAL A 33 -11.79 -3.39 0.62
CA VAL A 33 -12.94 -3.50 1.52
C VAL A 33 -14.11 -4.22 0.84
N HIS A 34 -14.40 -3.89 -0.42
CA HIS A 34 -15.48 -4.54 -1.18
C HIS A 34 -15.23 -6.04 -1.36
N GLN A 35 -14.00 -6.44 -1.71
CA GLN A 35 -13.63 -7.85 -1.84
C GLN A 35 -13.78 -8.61 -0.51
N GLN A 36 -13.30 -8.05 0.61
CA GLN A 36 -13.45 -8.69 1.92
C GLN A 36 -14.93 -8.89 2.29
N LEU A 37 -15.79 -7.90 2.04
CA LEU A 37 -17.23 -8.02 2.28
C LEU A 37 -17.86 -9.11 1.39
N LEU A 38 -17.43 -9.19 0.12
CA LEU A 38 -17.93 -10.18 -0.84
C LEU A 38 -17.51 -11.61 -0.46
N GLU A 39 -16.27 -11.79 -0.02
CA GLU A 39 -15.75 -13.08 0.45
C GLU A 39 -16.52 -13.59 1.68
N ILE A 40 -16.77 -12.71 2.65
CA ILE A 40 -17.60 -13.03 3.83
C ILE A 40 -19.00 -13.44 3.38
N PHE A 41 -19.62 -12.67 2.48
CA PHE A 41 -20.95 -12.96 1.96
C PHE A 41 -21.02 -14.31 1.22
N GLU A 42 -20.08 -14.59 0.33
CA GLU A 42 -20.05 -15.86 -0.41
C GLU A 42 -19.77 -17.05 0.52
N THR A 43 -19.00 -16.86 1.60
CA THR A 43 -18.80 -17.88 2.63
C THR A 43 -20.10 -18.21 3.36
N LEU A 44 -20.88 -17.19 3.75
CA LEU A 44 -22.20 -17.38 4.38
C LEU A 44 -23.21 -18.02 3.44
N LYS A 45 -23.23 -17.59 2.18
CA LYS A 45 -24.09 -18.14 1.14
C LYS A 45 -23.83 -19.63 0.91
N LYS A 46 -22.56 -20.04 0.85
CA LYS A 46 -22.17 -21.45 0.69
C LYS A 46 -22.48 -22.30 1.92
N SER A 47 -22.30 -21.77 3.13
CA SER A 47 -22.46 -22.53 4.38
C SER A 47 -23.90 -22.63 4.88
N SER A 48 -24.73 -21.62 4.62
CA SER A 48 -26.08 -21.50 5.21
C SER A 48 -27.17 -21.13 4.22
N GLY A 49 -26.85 -20.96 2.93
CA GLY A 49 -27.81 -20.46 1.93
C GLY A 49 -28.16 -18.99 2.10
N TRP A 50 -27.37 -18.23 2.86
CA TRP A 50 -27.64 -16.81 3.17
C TRP A 50 -27.79 -15.97 1.90
N THR A 51 -28.86 -15.18 1.83
CA THR A 51 -29.18 -14.35 0.67
C THR A 51 -28.95 -12.86 0.93
N ARG A 52 -28.94 -12.05 -0.14
CA ARG A 52 -28.89 -10.58 -0.04
C ARG A 52 -30.11 -10.02 0.71
N SER A 53 -31.27 -10.66 0.55
CA SER A 53 -32.51 -10.30 1.22
C SER A 53 -32.45 -10.55 2.74
N ASP A 54 -31.73 -11.59 3.17
CA ASP A 54 -31.53 -11.88 4.59
C ASP A 54 -30.62 -10.83 5.24
N LEU A 55 -29.54 -10.46 4.55
CA LEU A 55 -28.67 -9.36 5.00
C LEU A 55 -29.47 -8.06 5.10
N ALA A 56 -30.21 -7.69 4.05
CA ALA A 56 -31.03 -6.47 4.02
C ALA A 56 -32.03 -6.41 5.18
N ARG A 57 -32.73 -7.52 5.45
CA ARG A 57 -33.65 -7.64 6.58
C ARG A 57 -32.93 -7.50 7.92
N LYS A 58 -31.72 -8.04 8.04
CA LYS A 58 -30.93 -8.02 9.27
C LYS A 58 -30.45 -6.62 9.64
N ILE A 59 -30.06 -5.81 8.66
CA ILE A 59 -29.56 -4.45 8.84
C ILE A 59 -30.65 -3.37 8.66
N GLY A 60 -31.90 -3.77 8.41
CA GLY A 60 -33.03 -2.83 8.25
C GLY A 60 -32.95 -1.97 6.97
N ARG A 61 -32.37 -2.50 5.88
CA ARG A 61 -32.19 -1.79 4.61
C ARG A 61 -32.99 -2.44 3.48
N ARG A 62 -33.14 -1.74 2.36
CA ARG A 62 -33.82 -2.29 1.17
C ARG A 62 -32.91 -3.30 0.45
N PRO A 63 -33.42 -4.45 -0.04
CA PRO A 63 -32.62 -5.44 -0.76
C PRO A 63 -31.88 -4.89 -1.98
N GLU A 64 -32.44 -3.88 -2.66
CA GLU A 64 -31.82 -3.21 -3.80
C GLU A 64 -30.55 -2.45 -3.40
N GLN A 65 -30.54 -1.84 -2.20
CA GLN A 65 -29.36 -1.16 -1.67
C GLN A 65 -28.24 -2.14 -1.42
N VAL A 66 -28.54 -3.25 -0.73
CA VAL A 66 -27.56 -4.31 -0.45
C VAL A 66 -27.03 -4.93 -1.74
N THR A 67 -27.90 -5.14 -2.72
CA THR A 67 -27.48 -5.64 -4.04
C THR A 67 -26.51 -4.68 -4.69
N ARG A 68 -26.82 -3.38 -4.71
CA ARG A 68 -25.91 -2.36 -5.26
C ARG A 68 -24.56 -2.32 -4.55
N TRP A 69 -24.56 -2.37 -3.21
CA TRP A 69 -23.33 -2.32 -2.42
C TRP A 69 -22.43 -3.54 -2.63
N LEU A 70 -23.02 -4.72 -2.84
CA LEU A 70 -22.26 -5.95 -3.09
C LEU A 70 -21.89 -6.15 -4.55
N SER A 71 -22.59 -5.53 -5.50
CA SER A 71 -22.34 -5.71 -6.94
C SER A 71 -21.08 -5.01 -7.45
N ALA A 72 -20.67 -3.90 -6.84
CA ALA A 72 -19.51 -3.14 -7.26
C ALA A 72 -18.88 -2.39 -6.09
N PRO A 73 -17.56 -2.10 -6.14
CA PRO A 73 -16.93 -1.16 -5.22
C PRO A 73 -17.60 0.21 -5.40
N THR A 74 -18.34 0.64 -4.39
CA THR A 74 -19.04 1.92 -4.38
C THR A 74 -18.52 2.78 -3.23
N ASN A 75 -18.86 4.07 -3.23
CA ASN A 75 -18.55 4.95 -2.12
C ASN A 75 -19.44 4.58 -0.92
N LEU A 76 -18.98 3.64 -0.10
CA LEU A 76 -19.62 3.22 1.13
C LEU A 76 -19.04 4.02 2.29
N GLU A 77 -19.93 4.47 3.17
CA GLU A 77 -19.53 5.05 4.45
C GLU A 77 -19.04 3.95 5.40
N ILE A 78 -18.13 4.30 6.31
CA ILE A 78 -17.59 3.37 7.31
C ILE A 78 -18.71 2.74 8.15
N ASP A 79 -19.73 3.52 8.50
CA ASP A 79 -20.90 3.04 9.25
C ASP A 79 -21.67 1.97 8.47
N THR A 80 -21.81 2.14 7.15
CA THR A 80 -22.48 1.15 6.29
C THR A 80 -21.69 -0.15 6.19
N ILE A 81 -20.36 -0.05 6.08
CA ILE A 81 -19.46 -1.22 6.09
C ILE A 81 -19.59 -1.96 7.43
N SER A 82 -19.63 -1.22 8.54
CA SER A 82 -19.79 -1.77 9.88
C SER A 82 -21.13 -2.49 10.06
N ASP A 83 -22.24 -1.86 9.64
CA ASP A 83 -23.58 -2.46 9.68
C ASP A 83 -23.63 -3.75 8.87
N MET A 84 -23.06 -3.75 7.65
CA MET A 84 -23.03 -4.94 6.79
C MET A 84 -22.22 -6.07 7.40
N ALA A 85 -21.02 -5.78 7.91
CA ALA A 85 -20.17 -6.77 8.56
C ALA A 85 -20.88 -7.39 9.76
N LEU A 86 -21.50 -6.56 10.61
CA LEU A 86 -22.27 -7.03 11.76
C LEU A 86 -23.50 -7.86 11.35
N GLY A 87 -24.20 -7.44 10.29
CA GLY A 87 -25.30 -8.20 9.69
C GLY A 87 -24.86 -9.59 9.19
N MET A 88 -23.61 -9.71 8.77
CA MET A 88 -22.94 -10.96 8.37
C MET A 88 -22.29 -11.69 9.55
N ARG A 89 -22.52 -11.27 10.80
CA ARG A 89 -21.95 -11.85 12.03
C ARG A 89 -20.42 -11.78 12.10
N VAL A 90 -19.82 -10.75 11.50
CA VAL A 90 -18.39 -10.47 11.55
C VAL A 90 -18.18 -9.08 12.16
N VAL A 91 -17.07 -8.90 12.90
CA VAL A 91 -16.67 -7.59 13.42
C VAL A 91 -15.54 -7.06 12.55
N PRO A 92 -15.71 -5.91 11.88
CA PRO A 92 -14.63 -5.32 11.09
C PRO A 92 -13.52 -4.81 12.00
N ARG A 93 -12.27 -5.02 11.60
CA ARG A 93 -11.07 -4.53 12.30
C ARG A 93 -10.18 -3.85 11.28
N LEU A 94 -10.00 -2.54 11.41
CA LEU A 94 -9.07 -1.77 10.57
C LEU A 94 -7.72 -1.66 11.29
N ARG A 95 -6.64 -1.95 10.58
CA ARG A 95 -5.26 -1.77 11.05
C ARG A 95 -4.52 -0.90 10.05
N PHE A 96 -3.69 0.00 10.55
CA PHE A 96 -2.78 0.80 9.73
C PHE A 96 -1.38 0.28 9.96
N GLU A 97 -0.67 -0.01 8.87
CA GLU A 97 0.71 -0.45 8.91
C GLU A 97 1.62 0.68 8.43
N PRO A 98 2.78 0.89 9.06
CA PRO A 98 3.74 1.85 8.56
C PRO A 98 4.30 1.33 7.22
N VAL A 99 4.49 2.24 6.26
CA VAL A 99 4.98 1.90 4.92
C VAL A 99 6.34 1.17 4.94
N LYS A 100 7.14 1.35 5.99
CA LYS A 100 8.41 0.63 6.17
C LYS A 100 8.24 -0.88 6.36
N ASP A 101 7.09 -1.34 6.83
CA ASP A 101 6.81 -2.75 7.12
C ASP A 101 6.02 -3.43 5.98
N SER A 102 5.52 -2.65 5.02
CA SER A 102 4.94 -3.15 3.75
C SER A 102 6.00 -3.65 2.77
N ILE A 103 7.28 -3.47 3.13
CA ILE A 103 8.41 -4.10 2.47
C ILE A 103 8.29 -5.59 2.75
N SER A 104 7.61 -6.32 1.85
CA SER A 104 7.98 -7.73 1.69
C SER A 104 9.50 -7.71 1.52
N ASP A 105 10.23 -8.39 2.41
CA ASP A 105 11.56 -8.90 2.14
C ASP A 105 11.43 -9.78 0.90
N GLY A 106 11.30 -9.14 -0.24
CA GLY A 106 11.24 -9.75 -1.54
C GLY A 106 12.60 -10.35 -1.70
N LYS A 107 12.76 -11.60 -1.25
CA LYS A 107 13.85 -12.44 -1.72
C LYS A 107 13.84 -12.25 -3.23
N PRO A 108 14.93 -11.69 -3.80
CA PRO A 108 14.97 -11.46 -5.23
C PRO A 108 14.61 -12.77 -5.91
N ASN A 109 13.86 -12.68 -7.01
CA ASN A 109 13.47 -13.85 -7.76
C ASN A 109 14.74 -14.39 -8.46
N LEU A 110 15.54 -15.16 -7.71
CA LEU A 110 16.85 -15.71 -8.10
C LEU A 110 16.75 -16.67 -9.30
N THR A 111 15.53 -17.00 -9.72
CA THR A 111 15.22 -17.88 -10.85
C THR A 111 15.18 -17.15 -12.19
N ASN A 112 15.23 -15.82 -12.22
CA ASN A 112 15.20 -15.04 -13.47
C ASN A 112 16.65 -14.75 -13.93
N PRO A 113 17.05 -15.10 -15.17
CA PRO A 113 18.41 -14.84 -15.69
C PRO A 113 18.83 -13.36 -15.71
N VAL A 114 17.89 -12.43 -15.50
CA VAL A 114 18.19 -10.99 -15.34
C VAL A 114 18.81 -10.67 -13.97
N ALA A 115 18.65 -11.53 -12.96
CA ALA A 115 19.22 -11.33 -11.62
C ALA A 115 20.76 -11.33 -11.65
N ASP A 116 21.37 -12.16 -12.50
CA ASP A 116 22.82 -12.20 -12.71
C ASP A 116 23.35 -10.91 -13.34
N PHE A 117 22.55 -10.25 -14.18
CA PHE A 117 22.94 -8.99 -14.82
C PHE A 117 22.98 -7.84 -13.81
N VAL A 118 22.04 -7.80 -12.86
CA VAL A 118 22.01 -6.77 -11.79
C VAL A 118 23.14 -7.00 -10.78
N ALA A 119 23.45 -8.26 -10.46
CA ALA A 119 24.61 -8.59 -9.63
C ALA A 119 25.94 -8.21 -10.30
N ALA A 120 26.08 -8.44 -11.62
CA ALA A 120 27.26 -8.09 -12.40
C ALA A 120 27.42 -6.56 -12.61
N SER A 121 26.32 -5.82 -12.76
CA SER A 121 26.39 -4.36 -12.95
C SER A 121 26.73 -3.62 -11.64
N THR A 122 26.27 -4.14 -10.50
CA THR A 122 26.61 -3.61 -9.17
C THR A 122 28.09 -3.84 -8.83
N ALA A 123 28.65 -4.99 -9.22
CA ALA A 123 30.09 -5.24 -9.11
C ALA A 123 30.92 -4.32 -10.02
N SER A 124 30.37 -3.89 -11.16
CA SER A 124 31.08 -3.03 -12.13
C SER A 124 31.09 -1.54 -11.73
N GLN A 125 30.19 -1.06 -10.87
CA GLN A 125 30.25 0.32 -10.35
C GLN A 125 31.26 0.51 -9.19
N THR A 126 31.78 -0.58 -8.60
CA THR A 126 32.74 -0.48 -7.48
C THR A 126 34.19 -0.24 -7.96
N VAL A 127 34.47 -0.33 -9.27
CA VAL A 127 35.83 -0.16 -9.82
C VAL A 127 35.91 0.98 -10.84
N LEU A 128 35.48 2.20 -10.48
CA LEU A 128 35.98 3.37 -11.20
C LEU A 128 36.03 4.67 -10.38
N MET A 129 36.51 4.63 -9.13
CA MET A 129 37.12 5.81 -8.50
C MET A 129 38.28 5.36 -7.62
N LYS A 130 39.44 5.08 -8.24
CA LYS A 130 40.73 5.21 -7.54
C LYS A 130 41.07 6.70 -7.49
N PRO A 131 41.32 7.31 -6.32
CA PRO A 131 41.95 8.62 -6.26
C PRO A 131 43.45 8.43 -6.55
N THR A 132 43.94 9.01 -7.65
CA THR A 132 45.37 9.18 -7.90
C THR A 132 45.74 10.64 -7.58
N PRO A 133 46.88 10.90 -6.90
CA PRO A 133 47.09 12.13 -6.11
C PRO A 133 47.71 13.27 -6.94
N THR A 134 47.86 14.46 -6.31
CA THR A 134 48.64 15.67 -6.71
C THR A 134 47.72 16.86 -7.09
N ALA A 135 47.78 18.07 -6.55
CA ALA A 135 48.83 18.82 -5.85
C ALA A 135 48.26 19.72 -4.72
N ALA A 136 49.18 20.14 -3.84
CA ALA A 136 48.98 21.06 -2.73
C ALA A 136 48.35 22.42 -3.09
N THR A 137 47.54 22.94 -2.17
CA THR A 137 47.54 24.37 -1.82
C THR A 137 47.03 24.49 -0.38
N SER A 138 47.94 24.85 0.52
CA SER A 138 47.68 25.24 1.89
C SER A 138 46.88 26.53 1.92
N TYR A 139 45.79 26.57 2.68
CA TYR A 139 45.27 27.83 3.23
C TYR A 139 45.38 27.74 4.74
N GLU A 140 46.25 28.58 5.30
CA GLU A 140 46.35 28.82 6.73
C GLU A 140 44.99 29.26 7.28
N ILE A 141 44.53 28.55 8.31
CA ILE A 141 43.45 29.03 9.16
C ILE A 141 44.10 29.97 10.19
N LEU A 142 44.09 31.27 9.90
CA LEU A 142 44.33 32.29 10.92
C LEU A 142 43.03 32.48 11.72
N SER A 143 43.00 31.81 12.87
CA SER A 143 42.06 32.00 13.95
C SER A 143 42.09 33.44 14.47
N ARG A 144 40.98 34.17 14.30
CA ARG A 144 40.64 35.30 15.17
C ARG A 144 39.85 34.75 16.34
N SER A 145 40.45 34.72 17.53
CA SER A 145 39.71 34.79 18.79
C SER A 145 40.41 35.80 19.70
N GLU A 146 39.81 36.98 19.82
CA GLU A 146 40.06 37.93 20.89
C GLU A 146 39.57 37.33 22.21
N ALA A 147 40.44 37.29 23.21
CA ALA A 147 40.07 37.20 24.62
C ALA A 147 41.22 37.73 25.48
N ALA A 148 41.17 39.01 25.82
CA ALA A 148 41.64 39.60 27.07
C ALA A 148 41.07 41.02 27.19
#